data_AF-A0A7K2DCM1-F1
#
_entry.id   AF-A0A7K2DCM1-F1
#
_cell.length_a   1.000
_cell.length_b   1.000
_cell.length_c   1.000
_cell.angle_alpha   90.00
_cell.angle_beta   90.00
_cell.angle_gamma   90.00
#
_symmetry.space_group_name_H-M   'P 1'
#
loop_
_entity.id
_entity.type
_entity.pdbx_description
1 polymer ?
#
loop_
_entity_poly.entity_id
_entity_poly.type
_entity_poly.pdbx_seq_one_letter_code
_entity_poly.pdbx_strand_id
1 'polypeptide(L)' 'MEAGRRSRFRRGLGVKGVKGYSGVFEMRWGPDGRATFSWGEEKRPGQRHIMWRRCGDHEILKDP' A
#
# COMPACT_ATOMS: atom_id res chain seq x y z
N MET A 1 -6.70 -5.39 20.00
CA MET A 1 -6.77 -4.03 19.40
C MET A 1 -5.37 -3.48 19.33
N GLU A 2 -4.69 -3.57 18.18
CA GLU A 2 -3.31 -3.09 18.06
C GLU A 2 -3.32 -1.60 17.72
N ALA A 3 -3.27 -0.75 18.75
CA ALA A 3 -3.11 0.69 18.60
C ALA A 3 -1.62 1.04 18.44
N GLY A 4 -1.27 1.82 17.42
CA GLY A 4 -0.12 2.72 17.50
C GLY A 4 1.17 2.34 16.79
N ARG A 5 1.20 1.40 15.84
CA ARG A 5 2.39 1.25 14.98
C ARG A 5 2.46 2.46 14.05
N ARG A 6 3.35 3.43 14.33
CA ARG A 6 3.63 4.55 13.40
C ARG A 6 3.81 3.95 12.02
N SER A 7 2.93 4.34 11.08
CA SER A 7 3.06 3.92 9.69
C SER A 7 4.50 4.18 9.25
N ARG A 8 5.16 3.18 8.66
CA ARG A 8 6.52 3.32 8.14
C ARG A 8 6.58 4.31 6.95
N PHE A 9 5.42 4.80 6.51
CA PHE A 9 5.25 5.76 5.45
C PHE A 9 5.07 7.16 6.02
N ARG A 10 5.56 8.18 5.30
CA ARG A 10 5.26 9.57 5.63
C ARG A 10 3.74 9.76 5.58
N ARG A 11 3.19 10.50 6.55
CA ARG A 11 1.74 10.74 6.69
C ARG A 11 1.10 11.27 5.40
N GLY A 12 1.81 12.11 4.65
CA GLY A 12 1.34 12.69 3.39
C GLY A 12 1.20 11.71 2.22
N LEU A 13 1.75 10.49 2.30
CA LEU A 13 1.64 9.50 1.23
C LEU A 13 0.28 8.76 1.22
N GLY A 14 -0.55 8.94 2.26
CA GLY A 14 -1.88 8.32 2.30
C GLY A 14 -1.86 6.79 2.24
N VAL A 15 -0.82 6.15 2.77
CA VAL A 15 -0.66 4.69 2.75
C VAL A 15 -1.30 4.03 3.96
N LYS A 16 -2.13 3.00 3.71
CA LYS A 16 -2.77 2.15 4.73
C LYS A 16 -2.89 0.70 4.24
N GLY A 17 -3.12 -0.25 5.15
CA GLY A 17 -3.42 -1.63 4.78
C GLY A 17 -4.82 -1.78 4.20
N VAL A 18 -5.00 -2.66 3.22
CA VAL A 18 -6.33 -2.99 2.67
C VAL A 18 -7.00 -4.01 3.59
N LYS A 19 -8.23 -3.71 4.03
CA LYS A 19 -8.99 -4.58 4.94
C LYS A 19 -9.29 -5.93 4.24
N GLY A 20 -9.01 -7.04 4.92
CA GLY A 20 -9.24 -8.38 4.39
C GLY A 20 -8.09 -8.94 3.53
N TYR A 21 -7.11 -8.12 3.16
CA TYR A 21 -5.97 -8.52 2.32
C TYR A 21 -4.65 -8.29 3.06
N SER A 22 -4.23 -9.29 3.83
CA SER A 22 -2.98 -9.21 4.60
C SER A 22 -1.79 -8.98 3.68
N GLY A 23 -0.92 -8.02 4.02
CA GLY A 23 0.26 -7.69 3.25
C GLY A 23 0.02 -6.82 2.01
N VAL A 24 -1.23 -6.44 1.71
CA VAL A 24 -1.60 -5.50 0.65
C VAL A 24 -1.87 -4.12 1.23
N PHE A 25 -1.32 -3.10 0.58
CA PHE A 25 -1.41 -1.70 0.98
C PHE A 25 -2.07 -0.89 -0.13
N GLU A 26 -2.88 0.09 0.23
CA GLU A 26 -3.43 1.13 -0.63
C GLU A 26 -2.62 2.42 -0.45
N MET A 27 -2.43 3.17 -1.54
CA MET A 27 -1.85 4.50 -1.58
C MET A 27 -2.76 5.46 -2.38
N ARG A 28 -2.96 6.67 -1.85
CA ARG A 28 -3.62 7.76 -2.58
C ARG A 28 -2.59 8.57 -3.39
N TRP A 29 -2.85 8.78 -4.68
CA TRP A 29 -1.99 9.62 -5.54
C TRP A 29 -2.72 10.79 -6.21
N GLY A 30 -4.06 10.84 -6.10
CA GLY A 30 -4.89 11.96 -6.56
C GLY A 30 -6.16 12.08 -5.73
N PRO A 31 -7.12 12.95 -6.11
CA PRO A 31 -8.44 13.01 -5.47
C PRO A 31 -9.09 11.63 -5.36
N ASP A 32 -9.27 10.96 -6.50
CA ASP A 32 -9.84 9.61 -6.59
C ASP A 32 -8.81 8.53 -6.92
N GLY A 33 -7.60 8.93 -7.29
CA GLY A 33 -6.52 8.02 -7.65
C GLY A 33 -6.07 7.13 -6.48
N ARG A 34 -6.09 5.81 -6.71
CA ARG A 34 -5.59 4.75 -5.84
C ARG A 34 -4.55 3.90 -6.54
N ALA A 35 -3.64 3.36 -5.75
CA ALA A 35 -2.74 2.30 -6.16
C ALA A 35 -2.65 1.26 -5.04
N THR A 36 -2.54 -0.01 -5.40
CA THR A 36 -2.31 -1.10 -4.47
C THR A 36 -0.94 -1.71 -4.68
N PHE A 37 -0.28 -2.13 -3.60
CA PHE A 37 1.02 -2.76 -3.66
C PHE A 37 1.23 -3.74 -2.50
N SER A 38 2.21 -4.62 -2.64
CA SER A 38 2.69 -5.49 -1.56
C SER A 38 4.22 -5.40 -1.43
N TRP A 39 4.75 -5.93 -0.33
CA TRP A 39 6.18 -6.16 -0.22
C TRP A 39 6.56 -7.37 -1.05
N GLY A 40 7.60 -7.23 -1.87
CA GLY A 40 8.26 -8.34 -2.53
C GLY A 40 9.55 -8.75 -1.81
N GLU A 41 10.14 -9.83 -2.29
CA GLU A 41 11.51 -10.18 -1.91
C GLU A 41 12.48 -9.06 -2.26
N GLU A 42 13.47 -8.87 -1.40
CA GLU A 42 14.55 -7.92 -1.60
C GLU A 42 15.27 -8.19 -2.93
N LYS A 43 15.42 -7.14 -3.75
CA LYS A 43 16.14 -7.21 -5.03
C LYS A 43 17.47 -6.48 -5.01
N ARG A 44 17.70 -5.64 -4.00
CA ARG A 44 18.94 -4.88 -3.79
C ARG A 44 19.25 -4.87 -2.30
N PRO A 45 20.50 -5.17 -1.90
CA PRO A 45 20.93 -5.20 -0.50
C PRO A 45 20.45 -3.99 0.32
N GLY A 46 19.72 -4.23 1.38
CA GLY A 46 19.19 -3.23 2.31
C GLY A 46 18.00 -2.41 1.79
N GLN A 47 17.47 -2.69 0.58
CA GLN A 47 16.37 -1.93 -0.01
C GLN A 47 15.07 -2.73 -0.02
N ARG A 48 14.00 -2.12 0.48
CA ARG A 48 12.66 -2.70 0.37
C ARG A 48 12.21 -2.73 -1.08
N HIS A 49 11.61 -3.85 -1.49
CA HIS A 49 11.02 -4.00 -2.80
C HIS A 49 9.50 -3.85 -2.73
N ILE A 50 8.97 -2.89 -3.50
CA ILE A 50 7.53 -2.70 -3.70
C ILE A 50 7.13 -3.43 -4.98
N MET A 51 6.14 -4.32 -4.87
CA MET A 51 5.47 -4.91 -6.02
C MET A 51 4.14 -4.19 -6.22
N TRP A 52 4.05 -3.39 -7.28
CA TRP A 52 2.81 -2.74 -7.68
C TRP A 52 1.81 -3.78 -8.18
N ARG A 53 0.55 -3.64 -7.77
CA ARG A 53 -0.54 -4.57 -8.13
C ARG A 53 -1.52 -3.91 -9.09
N ARG A 54 -2.25 -2.89 -8.62
CA ARG A 54 -3.24 -2.13 -9.42
C ARG A 54 -3.01 -0.62 -9.28
N CYS A 55 -3.45 0.13 -10.28
CA CYS A 55 -3.52 1.59 -10.26
C CYS A 55 -4.81 2.01 -10.97
N GLY A 56 -5.57 2.93 -10.38
CA GLY A 56 -6.89 3.32 -10.88
C GLY A 56 -7.62 4.21 -9.90
N ASP A 57 -8.94 4.10 -9.85
CA ASP A 57 -9.78 4.77 -8.86
C ASP A 57 -10.11 3.82 -7.68
N HIS A 58 -11.22 4.05 -6.99
CA HIS A 58 -11.66 3.23 -5.87
C HIS A 58 -12.04 1.79 -6.27
N GLU A 59 -12.35 1.51 -7.54
CA GLU A 59 -12.79 0.20 -7.99
C GLU A 59 -11.71 -0.87 -7.82
N ILE A 60 -10.43 -0.48 -7.89
CA ILE A 60 -9.30 -1.41 -7.72
C ILE A 60 -9.26 -2.03 -6.32
N LEU A 61 -9.96 -1.46 -5.34
CA LEU A 61 -9.98 -1.99 -3.97
C LEU A 61 -10.91 -3.20 -3.82
N LYS A 62 -11.76 -3.48 -4.82
CA LYS A 62 -12.60 -4.69 -4.86
C LYS A 62 -11.77 -5.96 -5.12
N ASP A 63 -10.74 -5.83 -5.96
CA ASP A 63 -9.73 -6.85 -6.28
C ASP A 63 -8.30 -6.24 -6.26
N PRO A 64 -7.74 -6.03 -5.05
CA PRO A 64 -6.55 -5.21 -4.82
C PRO A 64 -5.20 -5.89 -5.11
#